data_AF-A0A1C5D282-F1
#
_entry.id   AF-A0A1C5D282-F1
#
_cell.length_a   1.000
_cell.length_b   1.000
_cell.length_c   1.000
_cell.angle_alpha   90.00
_cell.angle_beta   90.00
_cell.angle_gamma   90.00
#
_symmetry.space_group_name_H-M   'P 1'
#
loop_
_entity.id
_entity.type
_entity.pdbx_description
1 polymer ?
#
loop_
_entity_poly.entity_id
_entity_poly.type
_entity_poly.pdbx_seq_one_letter_code
_entity_poly.pdbx_strand_id
1 'polypeptide(L)'
;MSGVVMAAERTAGSRTESGAAPVPVRLAAVYLPAPLPREGRIAFWDPAGEPLPTASGDPEELTVVRRHGAGVRRRQVPALGLPLAEALPLLVRARRDPAAHPATACWGAA
;
A
#
# COMPACT_ATOMS: atom_id res chain seq x y z
N MET A 1 28.02 36.13 11.33
CA MET A 1 26.93 35.46 10.58
C MET A 1 27.55 34.73 9.40
N SER A 2 27.75 33.43 9.49
CA SER A 2 28.09 32.58 8.33
C SER A 2 27.13 31.40 8.36
N GLY A 3 26.13 31.43 7.47
CA GLY A 3 25.17 30.36 7.29
C GLY A 3 25.79 29.27 6.42
N VAL A 4 25.93 28.07 6.96
CA VAL A 4 26.27 26.88 6.18
C VAL A 4 24.98 26.36 5.55
N VAL A 5 24.96 26.30 4.22
CA VAL A 5 23.92 25.64 3.43
C VAL A 5 24.08 24.13 3.59
N MET A 6 23.14 23.48 4.27
CA MET A 6 23.04 22.03 4.31
C MET A 6 22.39 21.55 3.01
N ALA A 7 23.23 21.09 2.08
CA ALA A 7 22.76 20.32 0.93
C ALA A 7 22.23 18.98 1.46
N ALA A 8 20.91 18.79 1.40
CA ALA A 8 20.31 17.49 1.64
C ALA A 8 20.83 16.53 0.55
N GLU A 9 21.69 15.61 0.96
CA GLU A 9 22.16 14.52 0.13
C GLU A 9 20.95 13.80 -0.46
N ARG A 10 20.89 13.73 -1.79
CA ARG A 10 20.01 12.77 -2.46
C ARG A 10 20.58 11.39 -2.18
N THR A 11 20.07 10.73 -1.15
CA THR A 11 20.18 9.29 -1.07
C THR A 11 19.31 8.74 -2.19
N ALA A 12 19.94 8.50 -3.34
CA ALA A 12 19.37 7.66 -4.38
C ALA A 12 19.10 6.31 -3.73
N GLY A 13 17.84 6.07 -3.36
CA GLY A 13 17.40 4.80 -2.81
C GLY A 13 17.84 3.71 -3.78
N SER A 14 18.72 2.84 -3.30
CA SER A 14 19.16 1.66 -4.02
C SER A 14 17.93 0.93 -4.50
N ARG A 15 17.75 0.85 -5.82
CA ARG A 15 16.75 -0.01 -6.43
C ARG A 15 17.22 -1.45 -6.21
N THR A 16 16.96 -1.98 -5.02
CA THR A 16 16.97 -3.42 -4.82
C THR A 16 15.78 -3.94 -5.62
N GLU A 17 16.08 -4.56 -6.76
CA GLU A 17 15.24 -5.60 -7.34
C GLU A 17 15.18 -6.75 -6.33
N SER A 18 14.45 -6.53 -5.24
CA SER A 18 14.17 -7.55 -4.25
C SER A 18 13.22 -8.54 -4.93
N GLY A 19 13.53 -9.83 -4.84
CA GLY A 19 12.61 -10.92 -5.16
C GLY A 19 11.41 -10.95 -4.22
N ALA A 20 10.70 -9.83 -4.14
CA ALA A 20 9.50 -9.65 -3.37
C ALA A 20 8.43 -10.55 -3.96
N ALA A 21 7.85 -11.41 -3.12
CA ALA A 21 6.66 -12.15 -3.51
C ALA A 21 5.63 -11.14 -4.04
N PRO A 22 4.94 -11.43 -5.16
CA PRO A 22 3.97 -10.49 -5.70
C PRO A 22 2.86 -10.24 -4.68
N VAL A 23 2.45 -8.97 -4.52
CA VAL A 23 1.31 -8.60 -3.67
C VAL A 23 0.07 -9.36 -4.17
N PRO A 24 -0.58 -10.17 -3.32
CA PRO A 24 -1.74 -10.95 -3.76
C PRO A 24 -2.92 -10.07 -4.16
N VAL A 25 -3.53 -10.34 -5.30
CA VAL A 25 -4.66 -9.56 -5.85
C VAL A 25 -5.91 -9.55 -4.95
N ARG A 26 -6.04 -10.55 -4.07
CA ARG A 26 -7.12 -10.68 -3.08
C ARG A 26 -7.06 -9.63 -1.96
N LEU A 27 -5.91 -9.00 -1.76
CA LEU A 27 -5.75 -7.98 -0.71
C LEU A 27 -6.52 -6.72 -1.10
N ALA A 28 -7.12 -6.06 -0.12
CA ALA A 28 -7.84 -4.80 -0.33
C ALA A 28 -6.86 -3.63 -0.36
N ALA A 29 -6.95 -2.79 -1.40
CA ALA A 29 -6.11 -1.60 -1.57
C ALA A 29 -6.83 -0.31 -1.12
N VAL A 30 -6.07 0.60 -0.50
CA VAL A 30 -6.50 1.96 -0.17
C VAL A 30 -5.35 2.96 -0.39
N TYR A 31 -5.68 4.16 -0.85
CA TYR A 31 -4.72 5.25 -0.95
C TYR A 31 -4.51 5.95 0.40
N LEU A 32 -3.25 6.12 0.78
CA LEU A 32 -2.81 6.89 1.94
C LEU A 32 -2.19 8.21 1.45
N PRO A 33 -2.80 9.36 1.78
CA PRO A 33 -2.30 10.65 1.34
C PRO A 33 -0.99 11.02 2.05
N ALA A 34 -0.17 11.78 1.34
CA ALA A 34 1.03 12.45 1.85
C ALA A 34 0.96 13.96 1.51
N PRO A 35 1.84 14.81 2.07
CA PRO A 35 1.86 16.24 1.75
C PRO A 35 1.95 16.54 0.26
N LEU A 36 2.69 15.72 -0.51
CA LEU A 36 2.67 15.75 -1.96
C LEU A 36 1.92 14.52 -2.51
N PRO A 37 1.01 14.68 -3.49
CA PRO A 37 0.24 13.55 -4.02
C PRO A 37 1.10 12.39 -4.54
N ARG A 38 2.23 12.70 -5.18
CA ARG A 38 3.18 11.68 -5.70
C ARG A 38 3.93 10.91 -4.61
N GLU A 39 3.94 11.42 -3.39
CA GLU A 39 4.52 10.78 -2.20
C GLU A 39 3.48 9.96 -1.43
N GLY A 40 2.22 9.96 -1.89
CA GLY A 40 1.20 9.07 -1.36
C GLY A 40 1.59 7.60 -1.57
N ARG A 41 0.90 6.73 -0.85
CA ARG A 41 1.15 5.29 -0.87
C ARG A 41 -0.15 4.53 -1.09
N ILE A 42 -0.05 3.30 -1.58
CA ILE A 42 -1.16 2.35 -1.56
C ILE A 42 -0.88 1.34 -0.47
N ALA A 43 -1.82 1.20 0.46
CA ALA A 43 -1.76 0.20 1.50
C ALA A 43 -2.63 -1.01 1.12
N PHE A 44 -2.07 -2.20 1.25
CA PHE A 44 -2.74 -3.48 1.01
C PHE A 44 -2.95 -4.21 2.34
N TRP A 45 -4.18 -4.62 2.63
CA TRP A 45 -4.51 -5.40 3.84
C TRP A 45 -5.43 -6.57 3.50
N ASP A 46 -5.44 -7.61 4.34
CA ASP A 46 -6.27 -8.80 4.11
C ASP A 46 -7.60 -8.71 4.90
N PRO A 47 -8.77 -8.69 4.23
CA PRO A 47 -10.07 -8.76 4.89
C PRO A 47 -10.29 -10.02 5.74
N ALA A 48 -9.68 -11.14 5.34
CA ALA A 48 -9.71 -12.39 6.10
C ALA A 48 -8.77 -12.36 7.31
N GLY A 49 -7.81 -11.43 7.35
CA GLY A 49 -6.83 -11.33 8.43
C GLY A 49 -5.69 -12.34 8.31
N GLU A 50 -5.49 -12.92 7.13
CA GLU A 50 -4.36 -13.80 6.86
C GLU A 50 -3.03 -13.05 6.87
N PRO A 51 -1.91 -13.74 7.18
CA PRO A 51 -0.59 -13.11 7.19
C PRO A 51 -0.24 -12.46 5.85
N LEU A 52 0.31 -11.25 5.93
CA LEU A 52 0.77 -10.49 4.76
C LEU A 52 2.18 -10.94 4.34
N PRO A 53 2.49 -10.92 3.04
CA PRO A 53 3.84 -11.26 2.57
C PRO A 53 4.85 -10.22 3.06
N THR A 54 5.81 -10.68 3.86
CA THR A 54 6.79 -9.81 4.55
C THR A 54 7.77 -9.11 3.61
N ALA A 55 7.88 -9.55 2.35
CA ALA A 55 8.86 -9.06 1.39
C ALA A 55 8.33 -7.96 0.45
N SER A 56 7.04 -7.59 0.54
CA SER A 56 6.33 -6.91 -0.55
C SER A 56 5.95 -5.45 -0.25
N GLY A 57 6.63 -4.77 0.67
CA GLY A 57 6.42 -3.36 1.00
C GLY A 57 6.76 -3.04 2.45
N ASP A 58 6.51 -1.79 2.85
CA ASP A 58 6.71 -1.34 4.23
C ASP A 58 5.54 -1.82 5.11
N PRO A 59 5.79 -2.54 6.22
CA PRO A 59 4.74 -2.93 7.14
C PRO A 59 4.16 -1.70 7.84
N GLU A 60 2.84 -1.62 7.90
CA GLU A 60 2.12 -0.57 8.62
C GLU A 60 0.82 -1.09 9.23
N GLU A 61 0.17 -0.27 10.06
CA GLU A 61 -1.12 -0.59 10.68
C GLU A 61 -2.20 0.38 10.19
N LEU A 62 -3.34 -0.16 9.77
CA LEU A 62 -4.50 0.62 9.34
C LEU A 62 -5.65 0.48 10.34
N THR A 63 -6.33 1.59 10.62
CA THR A 63 -7.65 1.52 11.25
C THR A 63 -8.73 1.36 10.20
N VAL A 64 -9.37 0.20 10.16
CA VAL A 64 -10.48 -0.09 9.25
C VAL A 64 -11.79 -0.21 10.01
N VAL A 65 -12.89 0.17 9.36
CA VAL A 65 -14.26 -0.09 9.87
C VAL A 65 -14.77 -1.36 9.23
N ARG A 66 -15.06 -2.38 10.04
CA ARG A 66 -15.58 -3.68 9.57
C ARG A 66 -16.92 -4.00 10.20
N ARG A 67 -17.72 -4.78 9.48
CA ARG A 67 -18.95 -5.38 10.02
C ARG A 67 -18.63 -6.23 11.24
N HIS A 68 -19.48 -6.14 12.25
CA HIS A 68 -19.39 -6.91 13.47
C HIS A 68 -20.80 -7.15 14.02
N GLY A 69 -21.30 -8.39 13.85
CA GLY A 69 -22.70 -8.71 14.12
C GLY A 69 -23.63 -7.83 13.29
N ALA A 70 -24.61 -7.19 13.94
CA ALA A 70 -25.55 -6.26 13.31
C ALA A 70 -25.01 -4.83 13.12
N GLY A 71 -23.77 -4.53 13.55
CA GLY A 71 -23.19 -3.19 13.48
C GLY A 71 -21.81 -3.15 12.82
N VAL A 72 -21.05 -2.09 13.10
CA VAL A 72 -19.66 -1.94 12.66
C VAL A 72 -18.75 -1.61 13.84
N ARG A 73 -17.49 -2.06 13.77
CA ARG A 73 -16.45 -1.70 14.73
C ARG A 73 -15.17 -1.30 14.01
N ARG A 74 -14.43 -0.38 14.64
CA ARG A 74 -13.05 -0.05 14.25
C ARG A 74 -12.12 -1.20 14.67
N ARG A 75 -11.18 -1.56 13.82
CA ARG A 75 -10.08 -2.49 14.13
C ARG A 75 -8.78 -1.99 13.54
N GLN A 76 -7.69 -2.21 14.27
CA GLN A 76 -6.34 -2.13 13.71
C GLN A 76 -6.05 -3.43 12.96
N VAL A 77 -5.45 -3.29 11.78
CA VAL A 77 -5.06 -4.42 10.93
C VAL A 77 -3.68 -4.16 10.34
N PRO A 78 -2.87 -5.22 10.16
CA PRO A 78 -1.63 -5.10 9.42
C PRO A 78 -1.93 -4.75 7.97
N ALA A 79 -1.03 -3.98 7.38
CA ALA A 79 -1.02 -3.62 5.99
C ALA A 79 0.41 -3.57 5.44
N LEU A 80 0.52 -3.67 4.12
CA LEU A 80 1.74 -3.45 3.35
C LEU A 80 1.57 -2.15 2.56
N GLY A 81 2.36 -1.15 2.91
CA GLY A 81 2.42 0.12 2.20
C GLY A 81 3.42 0.05 1.05
N LEU A 82 2.98 0.49 -0.14
CA LEU A 82 3.82 0.65 -1.32
C LEU A 82 3.79 2.08 -1.84
N PRO A 83 4.94 2.64 -2.28
CA PRO A 83 4.95 3.87 -3.07
C PRO A 83 4.07 3.73 -4.32
N LEU A 84 3.44 4.82 -4.76
CA LEU A 84 2.58 4.80 -5.96
C LEU A 84 3.25 4.18 -7.18
N ALA A 85 4.54 4.47 -7.41
CA ALA A 85 5.30 3.94 -8.55
C ALA A 85 5.35 2.41 -8.58
N GLU A 86 5.38 1.76 -7.42
CA GLU A 86 5.42 0.30 -7.29
C GLU A 86 4.01 -0.31 -7.29
N ALA A 87 3.03 0.38 -6.71
CA ALA A 87 1.66 -0.10 -6.62
C ALA A 87 0.90 -0.04 -7.95
N LEU A 88 1.11 1.01 -8.77
CA LEU A 88 0.33 1.24 -9.99
C LEU A 88 0.38 0.07 -10.99
N PRO A 89 1.56 -0.52 -11.33
CA PRO A 89 1.60 -1.69 -12.20
C PRO A 89 0.82 -2.89 -11.67
N LEU A 90 0.78 -3.07 -10.33
CA LEU A 90 0.03 -4.16 -9.69
C LEU A 90 -1.49 -3.92 -9.81
N LEU A 91 -1.95 -2.69 -9.55
CA LEU A 91 -3.35 -2.32 -9.64
C LEU A 91 -3.90 -2.45 -11.06
N VAL A 92 -3.13 -2.00 -12.06
CA VAL A 92 -3.53 -2.10 -13.48
C VAL A 92 -3.69 -3.56 -13.92
N ARG A 93 -2.82 -4.47 -13.43
CA ARG A 93 -2.94 -5.91 -13.67
C ARG A 93 -4.16 -6.50 -12.96
N ALA A 94 -4.33 -6.18 -11.67
CA ALA A 94 -5.41 -6.70 -10.84
C ALA A 94 -6.82 -6.31 -11.33
N ARG A 95 -6.98 -5.15 -12.01
CA ARG A 95 -8.27 -4.69 -12.56
C ARG A 95 -9.03 -5.76 -13.35
N ARG A 96 -8.32 -6.61 -14.08
CA ARG A 96 -8.90 -7.64 -14.96
C ARG A 96 -8.95 -9.03 -14.33
N ASP A 97 -8.46 -9.17 -13.10
CA ASP A 97 -8.38 -10.45 -12.42
C ASP A 97 -9.69 -10.73 -11.65
N PRO A 98 -10.42 -11.81 -11.96
CA PRO A 98 -11.65 -12.18 -11.25
C PRO A 98 -11.44 -12.47 -9.76
N ALA A 99 -10.21 -12.81 -9.34
CA ALA A 99 -9.86 -13.05 -7.94
C ALA A 99 -9.44 -11.75 -7.22
N ALA A 100 -9.39 -10.61 -7.91
CA ALA A 100 -9.02 -9.35 -7.29
C ALA A 100 -10.08 -8.88 -6.29
N HIS A 101 -9.62 -8.31 -5.19
CA HIS A 101 -10.52 -7.63 -4.27
C HIS A 101 -11.20 -6.45 -5.00
N PRO A 102 -12.51 -6.21 -4.80
CA PRO A 102 -13.22 -5.14 -5.49
C PRO A 102 -12.58 -3.76 -5.33
N ALA A 103 -12.08 -3.43 -4.13
CA ALA A 103 -11.36 -2.17 -3.90
C ALA A 103 -10.08 -2.06 -4.76
N THR A 104 -9.34 -3.16 -4.89
CA THR A 104 -8.09 -3.23 -5.65
C THR A 104 -8.36 -3.13 -7.15
N ALA A 105 -9.39 -3.81 -7.64
CA ALA A 105 -9.84 -3.68 -9.03
C ALA A 105 -10.33 -2.26 -9.35
N CYS A 106 -11.04 -1.62 -8.42
CA CYS A 106 -11.54 -0.25 -8.56
C CYS A 106 -10.40 0.75 -8.77
N TRP A 107 -9.35 0.70 -7.94
CA TRP A 107 -8.20 1.58 -8.08
C TRP A 107 -7.46 1.42 -9.41
N GLY A 108 -7.43 0.21 -10.00
CA GLY A 108 -6.82 -0.01 -11.31
C GLY A 108 -7.61 0.59 -12.48
N ALA A 109 -8.84 1.05 -12.25
CA ALA A 109 -9.72 1.65 -13.26
C ALA A 109 -9.89 3.17 -13.12
N ALA A 110 -9.33 3.77 -12.06
CA ALA A 110 -9.44 5.19 -11.72
C ALA A 110 -8.49 6.09 -12.54
#